data_AF-A0A367KVL1-F1
#
_entry.id   AF-A0A367KVL1-F1
#
_cell.length_a   1.000
_cell.length_b   1.000
_cell.length_c   1.000
_cell.angle_alpha   90.00
_cell.angle_beta   90.00
_cell.angle_gamma   90.00
#
_symmetry.space_group_name_H-M   'P 1'
#
loop_
_entity.id
_entity.type
_entity.pdbx_description
1 polymer ?
#
loop_
_entity_poly.entity_id
_entity_poly.type
_entity_poly.pdbx_seq_one_letter_code
_entity_poly.pdbx_strand_id
1 'polypeptide(L)'
;MEFPELGKRCTAEACNLYDFLPYTCVNCKKVFCQDHFKLQAHHCPSLNDPSFDIRVPICPICEKPVPSKRGVDPNIRMNDHIQSNCSDLEPRHDNTCRKKGCTTKMLVPMQCPECGLSYCVKHRLAVDHQCQGKTSTKKKPVPNKSVDTSRAEMERQRRERVNAANRRKEEIDRLQSRLKQGKITEHEQIQLAKLMSVKDEKNGKCIVS
;
A
#
# COMPACT_ATOMS: atom_id res chain seq x y z
N MET A 1 29.08 -14.52 31.00
CA MET A 1 28.88 -13.38 30.09
C MET A 1 27.84 -12.50 30.72
N GLU A 2 28.29 -11.46 31.42
CA GLU A 2 27.40 -10.50 32.07
C GLU A 2 27.10 -9.43 31.03
N PHE A 3 25.83 -9.21 30.71
CA PHE A 3 25.39 -8.19 29.75
C PHE A 3 25.30 -6.85 30.50
N PRO A 4 26.30 -5.95 30.41
CA PRO A 4 26.41 -4.82 31.33
C PRO A 4 25.44 -3.67 31.02
N GLU A 5 24.69 -3.76 29.91
CA GLU A 5 23.92 -2.64 29.35
C GLU A 5 22.48 -3.02 28.95
N LEU A 6 21.88 -4.04 29.58
CA LEU A 6 20.48 -4.38 29.29
C LEU A 6 19.53 -3.55 30.15
N GLY A 7 18.83 -2.63 29.49
CA GLY A 7 17.77 -1.82 30.08
C GLY A 7 18.23 -0.46 30.61
N LYS A 8 17.27 0.43 30.88
CA LYS A 8 17.54 1.76 31.48
C LYS A 8 16.78 1.90 32.79
N ARG A 9 17.38 2.65 33.72
CA ARG A 9 16.77 2.94 35.02
C ARG A 9 15.65 3.97 34.87
N CYS A 10 14.54 3.75 35.58
CA CYS A 10 13.50 4.75 35.74
C CYS A 10 14.06 6.03 36.41
N THR A 11 13.61 7.20 35.95
CA THR A 11 14.03 8.52 36.47
C THR A 11 13.08 9.05 37.55
N ALA A 12 12.06 8.29 37.95
CA ALA A 12 11.14 8.71 39.02
C ALA A 12 11.84 8.57 40.39
N GLU A 13 11.65 9.55 41.28
CA GLU A 13 12.44 9.68 42.52
C GLU A 13 12.30 8.48 43.46
N ALA A 14 11.14 7.82 43.46
CA ALA A 14 10.86 6.64 44.26
C ALA A 14 11.08 5.31 43.51
N CYS A 15 11.40 5.35 42.22
CA CYS A 15 11.49 4.15 41.38
C CYS A 15 12.90 3.97 40.81
N ASN A 16 13.61 2.97 41.31
CA ASN A 16 14.94 2.59 40.82
C ASN A 16 14.90 1.33 39.94
N LEU A 17 13.74 1.01 39.37
CA LEU A 17 13.57 -0.17 38.53
C LEU A 17 14.35 -0.02 37.22
N TYR A 18 15.08 -1.06 36.84
CA TYR A 18 15.68 -1.19 35.52
C TYR A 18 14.67 -1.86 34.59
N ASP A 19 14.22 -1.10 33.59
CA ASP A 19 13.27 -1.59 32.59
C ASP A 19 14.01 -1.87 31.28
N PHE A 20 13.79 -3.06 30.73
CA PHE A 20 14.34 -3.46 29.44
C PHE A 20 13.65 -2.74 28.27
N LEU A 21 12.42 -2.24 28.48
CA LEU A 21 11.65 -1.42 27.54
C LEU A 21 11.45 0.01 28.11
N PRO A 22 12.49 0.85 28.08
CA PRO A 22 12.39 2.21 28.60
C PRO A 22 11.43 3.09 27.80
N TYR A 23 10.45 3.69 28.49
CA TYR A 23 9.57 4.71 27.92
C TYR A 23 10.21 6.08 28.06
N THR A 24 10.38 6.79 26.94
CA THR A 24 10.86 8.18 26.97
C THR A 24 9.68 9.13 26.91
N CYS A 25 9.54 9.99 27.92
CA CYS A 25 8.49 11.01 27.92
C CYS A 25 8.77 12.05 26.83
N VAL A 26 7.79 12.32 25.96
CA VAL A 26 7.93 13.27 24.84
C VAL A 26 8.26 14.70 25.31
N ASN A 27 7.88 15.04 26.54
CA ASN A 27 7.95 16.40 27.06
C ASN A 27 9.22 16.67 27.85
N CYS A 28 9.42 15.91 28.93
CA CYS A 28 10.58 16.07 29.77
C CYS A 28 11.79 15.27 29.29
N LYS A 29 11.64 14.42 28.25
CA LYS A 29 12.69 13.60 27.63
C LYS A 29 13.41 12.65 28.60
N LYS A 30 12.81 12.41 29.77
CA LYS A 30 13.29 11.47 30.79
C LYS A 30 12.77 10.07 30.52
N VAL A 31 13.48 9.07 31.04
CA VAL A 31 13.19 7.65 30.85
C VAL A 31 12.46 7.08 32.06
N PHE A 32 11.38 6.33 31.82
CA PHE A 32 10.53 5.74 32.84
C PHE A 32 10.19 4.28 32.52
N CYS A 33 9.80 3.52 33.54
CA CYS A 33 9.32 2.14 33.40
C CYS A 33 7.81 2.10 33.07
N GLN A 34 7.29 0.88 32.86
CA GLN A 34 5.86 0.64 32.59
C GLN A 34 4.88 1.23 33.62
N ASP A 35 5.27 1.41 34.88
CA ASP A 35 4.39 2.02 35.89
C ASP A 35 4.45 3.56 35.89
N HIS A 36 5.59 4.13 35.48
CA HIS A 36 5.87 5.57 35.58
C HIS A 36 5.84 6.30 34.22
N PHE A 37 5.49 5.64 33.11
CA PHE A 37 5.44 6.28 31.78
C PHE A 37 4.35 7.35 31.65
N LYS A 38 3.27 7.26 32.41
CA LYS A 38 2.15 8.22 32.37
C LYS A 38 2.60 9.57 32.94
N LEU A 39 2.13 10.66 32.33
CA LEU A 39 2.45 12.04 32.75
C LEU A 39 2.19 12.29 34.24
N GLN A 40 1.07 11.77 34.75
CA GLN A 40 0.67 11.88 36.16
C GLN A 40 1.58 11.06 37.09
N ALA A 41 2.05 9.90 36.64
CA ALA A 41 2.81 8.96 37.46
C ALA A 41 4.24 9.44 37.74
N HIS A 42 4.85 10.20 36.83
CA HIS A 42 6.19 10.76 37.02
C HIS A 42 6.20 12.27 37.33
N HIS A 43 5.05 12.85 37.69
CA HIS A 43 4.90 14.28 37.98
C HIS A 43 5.53 15.16 36.89
N CYS A 44 5.12 14.95 35.64
CA CYS A 44 5.72 15.65 34.50
C CYS A 44 5.58 17.18 34.67
N PRO A 45 6.64 17.97 34.42
CA PRO A 45 6.54 19.44 34.45
C PRO A 45 5.49 20.00 33.48
N SER A 46 5.20 19.24 32.42
CA SER A 46 4.24 19.61 31.39
C SER A 46 2.83 19.04 31.65
N LEU A 47 2.54 18.53 32.85
CA LEU A 47 1.26 17.83 33.14
C LEU A 47 0.00 18.60 32.73
N ASN A 48 0.02 19.92 32.91
CA ASN A 48 -1.12 20.81 32.72
C ASN A 48 -0.98 21.71 31.48
N ASP A 49 -0.06 21.42 30.57
CA ASP A 49 0.06 22.24 29.37
C ASP A 49 -1.16 21.99 28.46
N PRO A 50 -1.94 23.01 28.10
CA PRO A 50 -3.13 22.87 27.25
C PRO A 50 -2.80 22.39 25.83
N SER A 51 -1.53 22.24 25.49
CA SER A 51 -1.07 21.75 24.20
C SER A 51 -1.01 20.21 24.10
N PHE A 52 -1.34 19.49 25.17
CA PHE A 52 -1.42 18.01 25.20
C PHE A 52 -2.69 17.42 24.59
N ASP A 53 -3.82 18.09 24.79
CA ASP A 53 -5.12 17.55 24.38
C ASP A 53 -5.45 17.92 22.93
N ILE A 54 -4.82 17.25 21.98
CA ILE A 54 -5.30 17.25 20.58
C ILE A 54 -6.43 16.23 20.47
N ARG A 55 -7.65 16.66 20.71
CA ARG A 55 -8.84 15.85 20.45
C ARG A 55 -9.26 16.04 19.00
N VAL A 56 -9.21 14.95 18.23
CA VAL A 56 -9.71 14.93 16.85
C VAL A 56 -11.17 14.46 16.88
N PRO A 57 -12.15 15.37 16.74
CA PRO A 57 -13.55 14.97 16.70
C PRO A 57 -13.87 14.23 15.40
N ILE A 58 -14.77 13.25 15.47
CA ILE A 58 -15.33 12.56 14.30
C ILE A 58 -16.58 13.31 13.86
N CYS A 59 -16.70 13.60 12.57
CA CYS A 59 -17.88 14.26 12.04
C CYS A 59 -19.10 13.31 12.04
N PRO A 60 -20.27 13.71 12.57
CA PRO A 60 -21.47 12.85 12.58
C PRO A 60 -22.10 12.64 11.20
N ILE A 61 -21.78 13.49 10.20
CA ILE A 61 -22.35 13.41 8.85
C ILE A 61 -21.52 12.47 7.97
N CYS A 62 -20.22 12.72 7.87
CA CYS A 62 -19.34 11.96 6.97
C CYS A 62 -18.52 10.86 7.67
N GLU A 63 -18.56 10.75 9.01
CA GLU A 63 -17.74 9.85 9.83
C GLU A 63 -16.22 9.97 9.62
N LYS A 64 -15.75 11.03 8.95
CA LYS A 64 -14.32 11.30 8.79
C LYS A 64 -13.79 12.05 10.02
N PRO A 65 -12.58 11.74 10.50
CA PRO A 65 -11.92 12.53 11.53
C PRO A 65 -11.63 13.93 10.98
N VAL A 66 -11.99 14.97 11.74
CA VAL A 66 -11.79 16.36 11.34
C VAL A 66 -10.59 16.93 12.11
N PRO A 67 -9.42 17.13 11.47
CA PRO A 67 -8.26 17.67 12.14
C PRO A 67 -8.50 19.12 12.57
N SER A 68 -8.35 19.39 13.86
CA SER A 68 -8.34 20.71 14.47
C SER A 68 -6.90 21.19 14.70
N LYS A 69 -6.65 22.50 14.48
CA LYS A 69 -5.36 23.12 14.80
C LYS A 69 -5.30 23.41 16.31
N ARG A 70 -4.08 23.49 16.85
CA ARG A 70 -3.85 23.85 18.26
C ARG A 70 -4.49 25.21 18.58
N GLY A 71 -5.21 25.28 19.70
CA GLY A 71 -5.87 26.51 20.18
C GLY A 71 -7.21 26.86 19.52
N VAL A 72 -7.68 26.06 18.55
CA VAL A 72 -8.99 26.27 17.93
C VAL A 72 -10.01 25.32 18.56
N ASP A 73 -11.18 25.85 18.93
CA ASP A 73 -12.27 25.04 19.47
C ASP A 73 -12.71 23.97 18.44
N PRO A 74 -12.81 22.68 18.84
CA PRO A 74 -13.21 21.59 17.94
C PRO A 74 -14.58 21.82 17.27
N ASN A 75 -15.51 22.52 17.91
CA ASN A 75 -16.84 22.75 17.35
C ASN A 75 -16.80 23.77 16.21
N ILE A 76 -15.98 24.81 16.30
CA ILE A 76 -15.80 25.79 15.22
C ILE A 76 -15.24 25.08 13.98
N ARG A 77 -14.23 24.24 14.16
CA ARG A 77 -13.63 23.47 13.06
C ARG A 77 -14.62 22.46 12.46
N MET A 78 -15.43 21.83 13.30
CA MET A 78 -16.49 20.92 12.85
C MET A 78 -17.55 21.67 12.04
N ASN A 79 -17.96 22.86 12.48
CA ASN A 79 -18.95 23.68 11.79
C ASN A 79 -18.44 24.16 10.42
N ASP A 80 -17.19 24.62 10.36
CA ASP A 80 -16.51 24.97 9.09
C ASP A 80 -16.48 23.77 8.13
N HIS A 81 -16.13 22.58 8.62
CA HIS A 81 -16.17 21.36 7.83
C HIS A 81 -17.58 21.03 7.30
N ILE A 82 -18.62 21.18 8.14
CA ILE A 82 -20.03 20.99 7.77
C ILE A 82 -20.43 21.97 6.67
N GLN A 83 -20.07 23.25 6.83
CA GLN A 83 -20.39 24.31 5.88
C GLN A 83 -19.61 24.21 4.57
N SER A 84 -18.41 23.61 4.57
CA SER A 84 -17.53 23.50 3.41
C SER A 84 -17.85 22.30 2.48
N ASN A 85 -19.12 21.92 2.33
CA ASN A 85 -19.57 20.66 1.70
C ASN A 85 -19.00 19.41 2.39
N CYS A 86 -19.40 19.20 3.64
CA CYS A 86 -19.20 17.92 4.30
C CYS A 86 -19.92 16.81 3.50
N SER A 87 -19.12 15.99 2.81
CA SER A 87 -19.50 14.84 1.97
C SER A 87 -19.84 15.18 0.52
N ASP A 88 -19.01 14.77 -0.44
CA ASP A 88 -19.53 14.01 -1.58
C ASP A 88 -20.37 12.87 -0.99
N LEU A 89 -21.70 13.05 -0.98
CA LEU A 89 -22.70 12.17 -0.39
C LEU A 89 -22.79 10.87 -1.19
N GLU A 90 -21.77 10.03 -1.13
CA GLU A 90 -21.96 8.63 -1.49
C GLU A 90 -22.78 8.00 -0.35
N PRO A 91 -24.03 7.56 -0.62
CA PRO A 91 -24.84 6.91 0.39
C PRO A 91 -24.07 5.71 0.91
N ARG A 92 -24.00 5.56 2.24
CA ARG A 92 -23.45 4.34 2.85
C ARG A 92 -24.17 3.16 2.22
N HIS A 93 -23.42 2.34 1.50
CA HIS A 93 -23.94 1.08 1.01
C HIS A 93 -24.39 0.29 2.24
N ASP A 94 -25.67 -0.05 2.29
CA ASP A 94 -26.18 -0.86 3.37
C ASP A 94 -25.51 -2.24 3.25
N ASN A 95 -24.84 -2.66 4.32
CA ASN A 95 -24.17 -3.96 4.41
C ASN A 95 -25.20 -5.11 4.54
N THR A 96 -26.30 -5.04 3.78
CA THR A 96 -27.39 -5.99 3.80
C THR A 96 -27.03 -7.18 2.94
N CYS A 97 -27.33 -8.38 3.43
CA CYS A 97 -27.13 -9.60 2.68
C CYS A 97 -27.92 -9.59 1.35
N ARG A 98 -27.25 -9.87 0.23
CA ARG A 98 -27.88 -9.86 -1.09
C ARG A 98 -28.70 -11.13 -1.41
N LYS A 99 -28.67 -12.15 -0.56
CA LYS A 99 -29.44 -13.40 -0.77
C LYS A 99 -30.93 -13.11 -0.65
N LYS A 100 -31.72 -13.62 -1.61
CA LYS A 100 -33.19 -13.53 -1.59
C LYS A 100 -33.74 -14.08 -0.26
N GLY A 101 -34.51 -13.26 0.47
CA GLY A 101 -35.10 -13.63 1.76
C GLY A 101 -34.22 -13.41 2.99
N CYS A 102 -33.01 -12.84 2.86
CA CYS A 102 -32.18 -12.48 4.01
C CYS A 102 -32.10 -10.95 4.18
N THR A 103 -32.54 -10.44 5.33
CA THR A 103 -32.50 -9.00 5.68
C THR A 103 -31.40 -8.67 6.70
N THR A 104 -30.48 -9.61 6.94
CA THR A 104 -29.41 -9.43 7.93
C THR A 104 -28.44 -8.35 7.46
N LYS A 105 -28.30 -7.29 8.26
CA LYS A 105 -27.29 -6.24 8.11
C LYS A 105 -26.00 -6.65 8.80
N MET A 106 -24.88 -6.41 8.15
CA MET A 106 -23.55 -6.75 8.66
C MET A 106 -22.81 -5.50 9.09
N LEU A 107 -21.96 -5.62 10.11
CA LEU A 107 -21.08 -4.52 10.49
C LEU A 107 -19.97 -4.31 9.45
N VAL A 108 -19.47 -5.41 8.88
CA VAL A 108 -18.44 -5.42 7.84
C VAL A 108 -18.97 -6.18 6.62
N PRO A 109 -18.89 -5.62 5.40
CA PRO A 109 -19.32 -6.33 4.20
C PRO A 109 -18.38 -7.51 3.90
N MET A 110 -18.92 -8.74 3.92
CA MET A 110 -18.17 -9.92 3.45
C MET A 110 -18.53 -10.18 1.99
N GLN A 111 -17.61 -9.84 1.10
CA GLN A 111 -17.78 -10.02 -0.33
C GLN A 111 -17.45 -11.45 -0.72
N CYS A 112 -18.31 -12.08 -1.53
CA CYS A 112 -18.00 -13.36 -2.14
C CYS A 112 -16.90 -13.17 -3.20
N PRO A 113 -15.80 -13.96 -3.19
CA PRO A 113 -14.73 -13.84 -4.18
C PRO A 113 -15.20 -14.19 -5.61
N GLU A 114 -16.25 -15.00 -5.72
CA GLU A 114 -16.78 -15.48 -6.99
C GLU A 114 -17.80 -14.51 -7.59
N CYS A 115 -18.72 -13.90 -6.84
CA CYS A 115 -19.70 -12.97 -7.45
C CYS A 115 -19.57 -11.50 -7.02
N GLY A 116 -18.68 -11.16 -6.09
CA GLY A 116 -18.42 -9.79 -5.64
C GLY A 116 -19.55 -9.14 -4.83
N LEU A 117 -20.61 -9.89 -4.53
CA LEU A 117 -21.75 -9.40 -3.73
C LEU A 117 -21.53 -9.68 -2.24
N SER A 118 -22.10 -8.81 -1.39
CA SER A 118 -22.01 -8.91 0.07
C SER A 118 -23.06 -9.87 0.64
N TYR A 119 -22.62 -10.82 1.47
CA TYR A 119 -23.51 -11.78 2.13
C TYR A 119 -23.18 -11.92 3.63
N CYS A 120 -24.22 -12.12 4.45
CA CYS A 120 -24.04 -12.33 5.89
C CYS A 120 -23.19 -13.56 6.21
N VAL A 121 -22.73 -13.69 7.46
CA VAL A 121 -21.90 -14.83 7.91
C VAL A 121 -22.53 -16.18 7.54
N LYS A 122 -23.86 -16.31 7.64
CA LYS A 122 -24.63 -17.50 7.25
C LYS A 122 -24.68 -17.78 5.74
N HIS A 123 -24.40 -16.79 4.91
CA HIS A 123 -24.52 -16.88 3.45
C HIS A 123 -23.21 -16.54 2.73
N ARG A 124 -22.08 -16.51 3.46
CA ARG A 124 -20.78 -16.13 2.93
C ARG A 124 -20.23 -17.14 1.91
N LEU A 125 -20.60 -18.42 2.05
CA LEU A 125 -20.12 -19.48 1.18
C LEU A 125 -20.97 -19.53 -0.10
N ALA A 126 -20.35 -19.96 -1.20
CA ALA A 126 -20.98 -20.05 -2.52
C ALA A 126 -22.26 -20.91 -2.53
N VAL A 127 -22.25 -21.98 -1.74
CA VAL A 127 -23.38 -22.92 -1.59
C VAL A 127 -24.60 -22.28 -0.93
N ASP A 128 -24.38 -21.35 -0.01
CA ASP A 128 -25.44 -20.80 0.83
C ASP A 128 -26.25 -19.71 0.14
N HIS A 129 -25.72 -19.10 -0.91
CA HIS A 129 -26.38 -18.01 -1.64
C HIS A 129 -26.62 -18.32 -3.13
N GLN A 130 -26.46 -19.58 -3.55
CA GLN A 130 -26.54 -19.99 -4.96
C GLN A 130 -25.68 -19.07 -5.84
N CYS A 131 -24.37 -19.05 -5.57
CA CYS A 131 -23.43 -18.18 -6.28
C CYS A 131 -23.51 -18.38 -7.79
N GLN A 132 -23.72 -17.28 -8.52
CA GLN A 132 -23.74 -17.29 -9.99
C GLN A 132 -22.34 -17.12 -10.61
N GLY A 133 -21.28 -17.12 -9.79
CA GLY A 133 -19.92 -16.80 -10.22
C GLY A 133 -19.80 -15.38 -10.78
N LYS A 134 -18.61 -15.02 -11.29
CA LYS A 134 -18.45 -13.78 -12.07
C LYS A 134 -19.12 -14.07 -13.40
N THR A 135 -20.43 -13.88 -13.49
CA THR A 135 -21.05 -13.68 -14.80
C THR A 135 -20.29 -12.52 -15.41
N SER A 136 -19.44 -12.82 -16.38
CA SER A 136 -18.67 -11.87 -17.15
C SER A 136 -19.64 -10.89 -17.75
N THR A 137 -19.91 -9.80 -17.03
CA THR A 137 -20.54 -8.62 -17.57
C THR A 137 -19.75 -8.27 -18.80
N LYS A 138 -20.41 -8.33 -19.96
CA LYS A 138 -19.98 -7.76 -21.24
C LYS A 138 -19.03 -6.61 -20.95
N LYS A 139 -17.76 -6.76 -21.33
CA LYS A 139 -16.74 -5.71 -21.16
C LYS A 139 -17.33 -4.40 -21.69
N LYS A 140 -17.72 -3.49 -20.80
CA LYS A 140 -17.83 -2.08 -21.18
C LYS A 140 -16.39 -1.66 -21.48
N PRO A 141 -16.09 -1.15 -22.68
CA PRO A 141 -14.74 -0.72 -23.00
C PRO A 141 -14.36 0.45 -22.09
N VAL A 142 -13.29 0.27 -21.35
CA VAL A 142 -12.49 1.36 -20.78
C VAL A 142 -12.14 2.35 -21.90
N PRO A 143 -12.15 3.67 -21.65
CA PRO A 143 -11.64 4.64 -22.61
C PRO A 143 -10.11 4.52 -22.61
N ASN A 144 -9.60 3.52 -23.32
CA ASN A 144 -8.22 3.55 -23.76
C ASN A 144 -8.12 4.73 -24.72
N LYS A 145 -7.21 5.66 -24.43
CA LYS A 145 -6.73 6.64 -25.40
C LYS A 145 -6.21 5.87 -26.61
N SER A 146 -7.07 5.64 -27.59
CA SER A 146 -6.75 5.04 -28.86
C SER A 146 -5.90 6.05 -29.61
N VAL A 147 -4.58 5.88 -29.56
CA VAL A 147 -3.72 6.47 -30.57
C VAL A 147 -4.10 5.77 -31.87
N ASP A 148 -4.78 6.49 -32.76
CA ASP A 148 -5.16 6.06 -34.09
C ASP A 148 -3.88 5.96 -34.95
N THR A 149 -3.02 4.97 -34.66
CA THR A 149 -1.86 4.68 -35.49
C THR A 149 -2.32 3.85 -36.66
N SER A 150 -2.18 4.40 -37.87
CA SER A 150 -2.63 3.73 -39.10
C SER A 150 -2.03 2.32 -39.22
N ARG A 151 -2.76 1.41 -39.91
CA ARG A 151 -2.28 0.04 -40.20
C ARG A 151 -0.91 0.04 -40.90
N ALA A 152 -0.61 1.07 -41.69
CA ALA A 152 0.69 1.27 -42.33
C ALA A 152 1.80 1.60 -41.32
N GLU A 153 1.51 2.41 -40.31
CA GLU A 153 2.42 2.75 -39.21
C GLU A 153 2.83 1.50 -38.42
N MET A 154 1.85 0.66 -38.08
CA MET A 154 2.10 -0.59 -37.34
C MET A 154 2.91 -1.60 -38.15
N GLU A 155 2.67 -1.70 -39.46
CA GLU A 155 3.44 -2.60 -40.32
C GLU A 155 4.89 -2.13 -40.48
N ARG A 156 5.11 -0.80 -40.58
CA ARG A 156 6.44 -0.21 -40.59
C ARG A 156 7.21 -0.51 -39.29
N GLN A 157 6.58 -0.29 -38.13
CA GLN A 157 7.21 -0.61 -36.84
C GLN A 157 7.53 -2.10 -36.69
N ARG A 158 6.68 -2.99 -37.21
CA ARG A 158 6.95 -4.44 -37.21
C ARG A 158 8.18 -4.77 -38.06
N ARG A 159 8.29 -4.19 -39.27
CA ARG A 159 9.44 -4.38 -40.16
C ARG A 159 10.74 -3.84 -39.55
N GLU A 160 10.69 -2.66 -38.93
CA GLU A 160 11.85 -2.06 -38.25
C GLU A 160 12.34 -2.93 -37.08
N ARG A 161 11.44 -3.51 -36.29
CA ARG A 161 11.79 -4.45 -35.20
C ARG A 161 12.44 -5.73 -35.72
N VAL A 162 11.93 -6.30 -36.82
CA VAL A 162 12.52 -7.49 -37.46
C VAL A 162 13.90 -7.17 -38.03
N ASN A 163 14.05 -6.03 -38.71
CA ASN A 163 15.33 -5.60 -39.26
C ASN A 163 16.36 -5.31 -38.15
N ALA A 164 15.95 -4.71 -37.04
CA ALA A 164 16.83 -4.49 -35.89
C ALA A 164 17.26 -5.82 -35.24
N ALA A 165 16.38 -6.82 -35.17
CA ALA A 165 16.70 -8.15 -34.67
C ALA A 165 17.70 -8.88 -35.58
N ASN A 166 17.54 -8.77 -36.90
CA ASN A 166 18.46 -9.37 -37.87
C ASN A 166 19.86 -8.75 -37.79
N ARG A 167 19.96 -7.42 -37.74
CA ARG A 167 21.27 -6.72 -37.59
C ARG A 167 22.01 -7.13 -36.32
N ARG A 168 21.29 -7.26 -35.21
CA ARG A 168 21.87 -7.74 -33.94
C ARG A 168 22.37 -9.17 -34.06
N LYS A 169 21.63 -10.04 -34.76
CA LYS A 169 22.03 -11.44 -34.98
C LYS A 169 23.30 -11.51 -35.85
N GLU A 170 23.38 -10.72 -36.91
CA GLU A 170 24.57 -10.63 -37.78
C GLU A 170 25.80 -10.13 -37.02
N GLU A 171 25.64 -9.15 -36.15
CA GLU A 171 26.73 -8.61 -35.32
C GLU A 171 27.22 -9.63 -34.29
N ILE A 172 26.30 -10.38 -33.66
CA ILE A 172 26.64 -11.49 -32.76
C ILE A 172 27.42 -12.57 -33.51
N ASP A 173 26.93 -13.02 -34.68
CA ASP A 173 27.59 -14.08 -35.47
C ASP A 173 29.00 -13.66 -35.93
N ARG A 174 29.18 -12.38 -36.28
CA ARG A 174 30.50 -11.81 -36.62
C ARG A 174 31.46 -11.81 -35.43
N LEU A 175 31.03 -11.34 -34.26
CA LEU A 175 31.85 -11.30 -33.06
C LEU A 175 32.17 -12.72 -32.55
N GLN A 176 31.22 -13.66 -32.62
CA GLN A 176 31.44 -15.07 -32.29
C GLN A 176 32.44 -15.74 -33.24
N SER A 177 32.44 -15.40 -34.52
CA SER A 177 33.41 -15.94 -35.49
C SER A 177 34.83 -15.45 -35.19
N ARG A 178 34.98 -14.18 -34.79
CA ARG A 178 36.29 -13.63 -34.34
C ARG A 178 36.78 -14.26 -33.04
N LEU A 179 35.87 -14.55 -32.10
CA LEU A 179 36.16 -15.29 -30.87
C LEU A 179 36.70 -16.70 -31.21
N LYS A 180 36.04 -17.43 -32.12
CA LYS A 180 36.47 -18.77 -32.55
C LYS A 180 37.84 -18.77 -33.24
N GLN A 181 38.20 -17.68 -33.92
CA GLN A 181 39.50 -17.51 -34.57
C GLN A 181 40.61 -17.01 -33.63
N GLY A 182 40.32 -16.79 -32.34
CA GLY A 182 41.30 -16.35 -31.34
C GLY A 182 41.82 -14.92 -31.53
N LYS A 183 41.16 -14.10 -32.37
CA LYS A 183 41.58 -12.72 -32.72
C LYS A 183 40.69 -11.65 -32.07
N ILE A 184 39.96 -11.99 -31.02
CA ILE A 184 39.02 -11.08 -30.37
C ILE A 184 39.75 -10.18 -29.36
N THR A 185 39.43 -8.90 -29.38
CA THR A 185 39.92 -7.95 -28.37
C THR A 185 39.02 -7.96 -27.13
N GLU A 186 39.54 -7.55 -25.97
CA GLU A 186 38.77 -7.46 -24.71
C GLU A 186 37.50 -6.62 -24.88
N HIS A 187 37.59 -5.51 -25.61
CA HIS A 187 36.44 -4.64 -25.90
C HIS A 187 35.37 -5.35 -26.76
N GLU A 188 35.78 -6.14 -27.76
CA GLU A 188 34.86 -6.93 -28.59
C GLU A 188 34.18 -8.07 -27.78
N GLN A 189 34.88 -8.63 -26.80
CA GLN A 189 34.34 -9.63 -25.89
C GLN A 189 33.24 -9.04 -24.98
N ILE A 190 33.45 -7.82 -24.47
CA ILE A 190 32.45 -7.08 -23.68
C ILE A 190 31.23 -6.71 -24.55
N GLN A 191 31.45 -6.29 -25.80
CA GLN A 191 30.38 -5.97 -26.75
C GLN A 191 29.50 -7.19 -27.07
N LEU A 192 30.11 -8.36 -27.29
CA LEU A 192 29.38 -9.61 -27.50
C LEU A 192 28.53 -9.98 -26.28
N ALA A 193 29.08 -9.90 -25.07
CA ALA A 193 28.34 -10.20 -23.83
C ALA A 193 27.12 -9.28 -23.63
N LYS A 194 27.26 -7.99 -23.97
CA LYS A 194 26.17 -7.01 -23.90
C LYS A 194 25.04 -7.32 -24.89
N LEU A 195 25.38 -7.72 -26.12
CA LEU A 195 24.39 -8.08 -27.14
C LEU A 195 23.63 -9.38 -26.81
N MET A 196 24.29 -10.34 -26.15
CA MET A 196 23.66 -11.61 -25.76
C MET A 196 22.72 -11.46 -24.55
N SER A 197 23.07 -10.64 -23.56
CA SER A 197 22.29 -10.47 -22.31
C SER A 197 20.88 -9.88 -22.50
N VAL A 198 20.64 -9.11 -23.58
CA VAL A 198 19.32 -8.51 -23.88
C VAL A 198 18.30 -9.57 -24.33
N LYS A 199 18.72 -10.79 -24.65
CA LYS A 199 17.84 -11.86 -25.12
C LYS A 199 17.11 -12.60 -23.98
N ASP A 200 17.65 -12.55 -22.76
CA ASP A 200 17.16 -13.34 -21.62
C ASP A 200 15.97 -12.71 -20.87
N GLU A 201 15.72 -11.40 -21.02
CA GLU A 201 14.59 -10.73 -20.35
C GLU A 201 13.20 -11.15 -20.86
N LYS A 202 13.09 -11.83 -22.01
CA LYS A 202 11.79 -12.26 -22.57
C LYS A 202 11.32 -13.64 -22.13
N ASN A 203 12.13 -14.38 -21.36
CA ASN A 203 11.77 -15.72 -20.88
C ASN A 203 11.60 -15.80 -19.35
N GLY A 204 11.55 -14.66 -18.65
CA GLY A 204 11.22 -14.56 -17.23
C GLY A 204 9.74 -14.88 -16.97
N LYS A 205 9.39 -16.17 -16.97
CA LYS A 205 8.16 -16.67 -16.37
C LYS A 205 8.25 -16.42 -14.87
N CYS A 206 7.63 -15.34 -14.39
CA CYS A 206 7.45 -15.12 -12.95
C CYS A 206 6.63 -16.29 -12.37
N ILE A 207 7.33 -17.25 -11.78
CA ILE A 207 6.71 -18.28 -10.95
C ILE A 207 6.54 -17.63 -9.58
N VAL A 208 5.33 -17.20 -9.28
CA VAL A 208 4.94 -16.83 -7.92
C VAL A 208 4.79 -18.13 -7.14
N SER A 209 5.66 -18.39 -6.17
CA SER A 209 5.44 -19.36 -5.08
C SER A 209 4.92 -18.62 -3.86
#